data_AF-A0A350NY66-F1
#
_entry.id   AF-A0A350NY66-F1
#
_cell.length_a   1.000
_cell.length_b   1.000
_cell.length_c   1.000
_cell.angle_alpha   90.00
_cell.angle_beta   90.00
_cell.angle_gamma   90.00
#
_symmetry.space_group_name_H-M   'P 1'
#
loop_
_entity.id
_entity.type
_entity.pdbx_description
1 polymer ?
#
loop_
_entity_poly.entity_id
_entity_poly.type
_entity_poly.pdbx_seq_one_letter_code
_entity_poly.pdbx_strand_id
1 'polypeptide(L)'
;MHSLNISGRLLVVLTFIAVFTSSLDAQIDLLKPAAIVGHELGGRFTLHHAVSDYAEHVHEAVSGSQLIQYGESFEGRPLELLVLSSAANLQNIETIRAQHLDRMRGGTGIAAYDDLAIIWLSYNVHGNEAVCTEAALKVMHGLGQAALDGEDFLDHVVVLLDPCLNPDGHDRYAVWFNQYASNPPNSDPNALEHDEPWPGGRPNHYLFDLNRDWAWQ
;
A
#
# COMPACT_ATOMS: atom_id res chain seq x y z
N MET A 1 77.97 46.63 -19.56
CA MET A 1 78.21 45.94 -18.28
C MET A 1 76.86 45.72 -17.61
N HIS A 2 76.55 44.46 -17.27
CA HIS A 2 75.45 43.92 -16.42
C HIS A 2 73.99 44.18 -16.86
N SER A 3 73.30 43.18 -17.46
CA SER A 3 72.42 42.14 -16.84
C SER A 3 71.17 42.73 -16.17
N LEU A 4 69.93 42.34 -16.50
CA LEU A 4 69.36 41.04 -16.18
C LEU A 4 68.15 40.66 -17.07
N ASN A 5 68.10 39.37 -17.41
CA ASN A 5 66.92 38.61 -17.84
C ASN A 5 65.88 38.51 -16.71
N ILE A 6 64.61 38.26 -17.04
CA ILE A 6 63.85 37.07 -16.57
C ILE A 6 62.50 37.03 -17.31
N SER A 7 62.28 35.92 -18.00
CA SER A 7 61.01 35.45 -18.53
C SER A 7 60.14 34.90 -17.40
N GLY A 8 58.84 35.19 -17.44
CA GLY A 8 57.87 34.59 -16.51
C GLY A 8 56.58 34.28 -17.24
N ARG A 9 56.43 33.02 -17.69
CA ARG A 9 55.16 32.47 -18.18
C ARG A 9 54.23 32.27 -16.98
N LEU A 10 53.07 32.92 -17.00
CA LEU A 10 52.01 32.74 -16.02
C LEU A 10 51.29 31.41 -16.32
N LEU A 11 51.53 30.38 -15.51
CA LEU A 11 50.76 29.13 -15.57
C LEU A 11 49.68 29.21 -14.49
N VAL A 12 48.43 29.44 -14.91
CA VAL A 12 47.26 29.36 -14.02
C VAL A 12 46.89 27.89 -13.89
N VAL A 13 47.16 27.30 -12.71
CA VAL A 13 46.70 25.96 -12.37
C VAL A 13 45.32 26.07 -11.74
N LEU A 14 44.28 25.80 -12.53
CA LEU A 14 42.91 25.61 -12.05
C LEU A 14 42.81 24.21 -11.44
N THR A 15 42.71 24.15 -10.11
CA THR A 15 42.46 22.88 -9.40
C THR A 15 40.95 22.64 -9.39
N PHE A 16 40.47 21.70 -10.21
CA PHE A 16 39.08 21.23 -10.16
C PHE A 16 38.92 20.31 -8.94
N ILE A 17 38.18 20.74 -7.92
CA ILE A 17 37.73 19.86 -6.84
C ILE A 17 36.43 19.21 -7.33
N ALA A 18 36.51 17.94 -7.73
CA ALA A 18 35.34 17.12 -7.97
C ALA A 18 34.74 16.71 -6.61
N VAL A 19 33.63 17.33 -6.22
CA VAL A 19 32.83 16.89 -5.08
C VAL A 19 32.06 15.66 -5.53
N PHE A 20 32.53 14.47 -5.16
CA PHE A 20 31.74 13.24 -5.25
C PHE A 20 30.64 13.31 -4.18
N THR A 21 29.43 13.68 -4.59
CA THR A 21 28.24 13.44 -3.77
C THR A 21 27.88 11.97 -3.91
N SER A 22 28.32 11.14 -2.97
CA SER A 22 27.75 9.82 -2.77
C SER A 22 26.31 10.02 -2.28
N SER A 23 25.32 9.73 -3.12
CA SER A 23 23.95 9.57 -2.69
C SER A 23 23.91 8.42 -1.70
N LEU A 24 23.81 8.74 -0.41
CA LEU A 24 23.41 7.76 0.58
C LEU A 24 21.91 7.52 0.33
N ASP A 25 21.55 6.41 -0.30
CA ASP A 25 20.17 5.95 -0.30
C ASP A 25 19.83 5.66 1.17
N ALA A 26 19.06 6.56 1.78
CA ALA A 26 18.55 6.35 3.12
C ALA A 26 17.53 5.21 3.04
N GLN A 27 17.85 4.07 3.63
CA GLN A 27 16.90 2.97 3.77
C GLN A 27 15.80 3.42 4.74
N ILE A 28 14.56 3.46 4.27
CA ILE A 28 13.40 3.75 5.11
C ILE A 28 13.06 2.47 5.87
N ASP A 29 13.02 2.55 7.21
CA ASP A 29 12.61 1.43 8.05
C ASP A 29 11.10 1.17 7.91
N LEU A 30 10.71 -0.10 7.79
CA LEU A 30 9.30 -0.49 7.82
C LEU A 30 8.75 -0.35 9.25
N LEU A 31 8.00 0.72 9.48
CA LEU A 31 7.32 0.98 10.74
C LEU A 31 6.10 0.06 10.91
N LYS A 32 5.74 -0.21 12.17
CA LYS A 32 4.48 -0.88 12.50
C LYS A 32 3.30 0.04 12.18
N PRO A 33 2.10 -0.50 11.87
CA PRO A 33 0.91 0.32 11.60
C PRO A 33 0.64 1.39 12.66
N ALA A 34 0.76 1.04 13.94
CA ALA A 34 0.51 1.95 15.06
C ALA A 34 1.35 3.24 15.05
N ALA A 35 2.56 3.20 14.46
CA ALA A 35 3.42 4.37 14.34
C ALA A 35 2.92 5.38 13.29
N ILE A 36 2.21 4.91 12.26
CA ILE A 36 1.62 5.73 11.20
C ILE A 36 0.19 6.14 11.57
N VAL A 37 -0.65 5.17 11.98
CA VAL A 37 -2.07 5.43 12.30
C VAL A 37 -2.27 6.09 13.67
N GLY A 38 -1.24 6.10 14.52
CA GLY A 38 -1.23 6.80 15.81
C GLY A 38 -1.95 6.09 16.95
N HIS A 39 -2.30 4.80 16.80
CA HIS A 39 -2.93 3.98 17.84
C HIS A 39 -2.73 2.49 17.55
N GLU A 40 -2.86 1.64 18.58
CA GLU A 40 -2.85 0.19 18.40
C GLU A 40 -4.11 -0.28 17.66
N LEU A 41 -3.95 -1.25 16.75
CA LEU A 41 -5.06 -1.82 16.00
C LEU A 41 -6.10 -2.43 16.94
N GLY A 42 -7.37 -2.17 16.65
CA GLY A 42 -8.49 -2.57 17.51
C GLY A 42 -8.74 -1.65 18.72
N GLY A 43 -7.94 -0.60 18.93
CA GLY A 43 -8.23 0.45 19.92
C GLY A 43 -9.36 1.38 19.49
N ARG A 44 -9.48 1.63 18.18
CA ARG A 44 -10.59 2.32 17.48
C ARG A 44 -10.52 1.95 16.00
N PHE A 45 -11.50 2.36 15.18
CA PHE A 45 -11.42 2.13 13.74
C PHE A 45 -10.57 3.20 13.05
N THR A 46 -9.63 2.75 12.22
CA THR A 46 -8.77 3.61 11.40
C THR A 46 -9.54 4.20 10.24
N LEU A 47 -9.46 5.52 10.04
CA LEU A 47 -10.06 6.21 8.89
C LEU A 47 -9.27 5.90 7.61
N HIS A 48 -9.96 5.94 6.47
CA HIS A 48 -9.40 5.57 5.17
C HIS A 48 -8.05 6.23 4.88
N HIS A 49 -7.93 7.55 5.12
CA HIS A 49 -6.68 8.27 4.81
C HIS A 49 -5.46 7.65 5.52
N ALA A 50 -5.60 7.24 6.79
CA ALA A 50 -4.49 6.65 7.54
C ALA A 50 -4.18 5.20 7.08
N VAL A 51 -5.15 4.53 6.46
CA VAL A 51 -4.93 3.24 5.79
C VAL A 51 -4.12 3.44 4.51
N SER A 52 -4.48 4.44 3.70
CA SER A 52 -3.70 4.84 2.51
C SER A 52 -2.30 5.32 2.88
N ASP A 53 -2.15 6.16 3.92
CA ASP A 53 -0.86 6.64 4.41
C ASP A 53 0.05 5.45 4.80
N TYR A 54 -0.53 4.38 5.37
CA TYR A 54 0.23 3.18 5.71
C TYR A 54 0.60 2.33 4.49
N ALA A 55 -0.27 2.23 3.49
CA ALA A 55 0.05 1.56 2.23
C ALA A 55 1.20 2.27 1.48
N GLU A 56 1.19 3.61 1.47
CA GLU A 56 2.28 4.44 0.95
C GLU A 56 3.58 4.21 1.73
N HIS A 57 3.53 4.22 3.08
CA HIS A 57 4.71 3.91 3.90
C HIS A 57 5.31 2.53 3.60
N VAL A 58 4.47 1.49 3.44
CA VAL A 58 4.95 0.15 3.06
C VAL A 58 5.61 0.20 1.68
N HIS A 59 5.02 0.94 0.74
CA HIS A 59 5.60 1.08 -0.59
C HIS A 59 6.98 1.74 -0.59
N GLU A 60 7.14 2.82 0.18
CA GLU A 60 8.40 3.55 0.32
C GLU A 60 9.49 2.73 1.03
N ALA A 61 9.11 1.91 2.01
CA ALA A 61 10.05 1.12 2.81
C ALA A 61 10.46 -0.21 2.16
N VAL A 62 9.65 -0.76 1.24
CA VAL A 62 9.81 -2.14 0.75
C VAL A 62 10.04 -2.17 -0.76
N SER A 63 11.24 -2.54 -1.20
CA SER A 63 11.57 -2.65 -2.64
C SER A 63 10.77 -3.74 -3.38
N GLY A 64 10.25 -4.73 -2.66
CA GLY A 64 9.34 -5.76 -3.17
C GLY A 64 7.88 -5.31 -3.22
N SER A 65 7.62 -4.02 -3.47
CA SER A 65 6.27 -3.46 -3.51
C SER A 65 6.02 -2.57 -4.74
N GLN A 66 4.75 -2.40 -5.09
CA GLN A 66 4.27 -1.40 -6.05
C GLN A 66 2.90 -0.90 -5.59
N LEU A 67 2.73 0.43 -5.46
CA LEU A 67 1.44 1.04 -5.17
C LEU A 67 0.79 1.52 -6.48
N ILE A 68 -0.47 1.16 -6.70
CA ILE A 68 -1.23 1.50 -7.90
C ILE A 68 -2.57 2.11 -7.49
N GLN A 69 -2.76 3.39 -7.76
CA GLN A 69 -4.10 3.99 -7.71
C GLN A 69 -4.87 3.62 -8.98
N TYR A 70 -5.94 2.85 -8.85
CA TYR A 70 -6.76 2.41 -9.98
C TYR A 70 -8.03 3.24 -10.16
N GLY A 71 -8.39 4.06 -9.18
CA GLY A 71 -9.56 4.91 -9.27
C GLY A 71 -9.69 5.89 -8.11
N GLU A 72 -10.88 6.45 -8.02
CA GLU A 72 -11.30 7.38 -6.98
C GLU A 72 -12.78 7.09 -6.67
N SER A 73 -13.15 7.17 -5.39
CA SER A 73 -14.54 7.07 -4.96
C SER A 73 -15.35 8.31 -5.36
N PHE A 74 -16.67 8.29 -5.15
CA PHE A 74 -17.51 9.45 -5.49
C PHE A 74 -17.24 10.66 -4.59
N GLU A 75 -16.73 10.44 -3.38
CA GLU A 75 -16.37 11.51 -2.45
C GLU A 75 -14.87 11.88 -2.52
N GLY A 76 -14.14 11.38 -3.53
CA GLY A 76 -12.76 11.81 -3.79
C GLY A 76 -11.69 11.02 -3.04
N ARG A 77 -12.00 9.84 -2.51
CA ARG A 77 -11.02 8.99 -1.82
C ARG A 77 -10.29 8.08 -2.82
N PRO A 78 -8.96 7.96 -2.74
CA PRO A 78 -8.22 7.13 -3.68
C PRO A 78 -8.61 5.65 -3.50
N LEU A 79 -8.65 4.92 -4.62
CA LEU A 79 -8.83 3.48 -4.63
C LEU A 79 -7.51 2.85 -5.11
N GLU A 80 -6.90 2.03 -4.25
CA GLU A 80 -5.49 1.67 -4.36
C GLU A 80 -5.27 0.15 -4.25
N LEU A 81 -4.24 -0.32 -4.96
CA LEU A 81 -3.70 -1.67 -4.84
C LEU A 81 -2.24 -1.57 -4.38
N LEU A 82 -1.95 -2.20 -3.24
CA LEU A 82 -0.58 -2.49 -2.84
C LEU A 82 -0.21 -3.88 -3.34
N VAL A 83 0.68 -3.93 -4.33
CA VAL A 83 1.22 -5.17 -4.88
C VAL A 83 2.48 -5.55 -4.11
N LEU A 84 2.54 -6.76 -3.58
CA LEU A 84 3.67 -7.28 -2.80
C LEU A 84 4.12 -8.64 -3.33
N SER A 85 5.43 -8.80 -3.51
CA SER A 85 6.08 -10.02 -3.99
C SER A 85 7.59 -9.93 -3.71
N SER A 86 8.38 -10.88 -4.21
CA SER A 86 9.83 -10.71 -4.23
C SER A 86 10.24 -9.57 -5.18
N ALA A 87 11.38 -8.94 -4.89
CA ALA A 87 11.91 -7.88 -5.74
C ALA A 87 12.17 -8.35 -7.18
N ALA A 88 12.57 -9.62 -7.36
CA ALA A 88 12.75 -10.24 -8.67
C ALA A 88 11.43 -10.36 -9.43
N ASN A 89 10.34 -10.76 -8.76
CA ASN A 89 9.03 -10.81 -9.36
C ASN A 89 8.54 -9.43 -9.78
N LEU A 90 8.70 -8.40 -8.92
CA LEU A 90 8.25 -7.05 -9.27
C LEU A 90 9.04 -6.42 -10.41
N GLN A 91 10.34 -6.71 -10.53
CA GLN A 91 11.12 -6.32 -11.72
C GLN A 91 10.57 -6.94 -13.02
N ASN A 92 9.87 -8.07 -12.92
CA ASN A 92 9.30 -8.81 -14.04
C ASN A 92 7.75 -8.75 -14.08
N ILE A 93 7.12 -7.82 -13.37
CA ILE A 93 5.66 -7.82 -13.16
C ILE A 93 4.85 -7.80 -14.45
N GLU A 94 5.29 -7.07 -15.47
CA GLU A 94 4.61 -7.05 -16.78
C GLU A 94 4.74 -8.37 -17.54
N THR A 95 5.89 -9.06 -17.40
CA THR A 95 6.05 -10.40 -17.95
C THR A 95 5.10 -11.35 -17.24
N ILE A 96 5.07 -11.35 -15.91
CA ILE A 96 4.15 -12.16 -15.10
C ILE A 96 2.69 -11.89 -15.52
N ARG A 97 2.30 -10.63 -15.68
CA ARG A 97 0.96 -10.23 -16.13
C ARG A 97 0.63 -10.80 -17.51
N ALA A 98 1.54 -10.68 -18.49
CA ALA A 98 1.36 -11.22 -19.82
C ALA A 98 1.22 -12.76 -19.80
N GLN A 99 2.03 -13.43 -18.98
CA GLN A 99 2.01 -14.88 -18.80
C GLN A 99 0.72 -15.38 -18.12
N HIS A 100 0.18 -14.61 -17.17
CA HIS A 100 -1.12 -14.89 -16.57
C HIS A 100 -2.25 -14.75 -17.60
N LEU A 101 -2.24 -13.69 -18.40
CA LEU A 101 -3.25 -13.45 -19.44
C LEU A 101 -3.20 -14.48 -20.58
N ASP A 102 -2.00 -14.94 -20.96
CA ASP A 102 -1.83 -16.01 -21.95
C ASP A 102 -2.53 -17.31 -21.47
N ARG A 103 -2.25 -17.72 -20.23
CA ARG A 103 -2.88 -18.90 -19.62
C ARG A 103 -4.40 -18.77 -19.51
N MET A 104 -4.90 -17.61 -19.10
CA MET A 104 -6.36 -17.33 -19.06
C MET A 104 -7.04 -17.43 -20.43
N ARG A 105 -6.30 -17.25 -21.52
CA ARG A 105 -6.78 -17.37 -22.91
C ARG A 105 -6.54 -18.75 -23.52
N GLY A 106 -6.07 -19.71 -22.73
CA GLY A 106 -5.79 -21.09 -23.17
C GLY A 106 -4.40 -21.31 -23.76
N GLY A 107 -3.49 -20.34 -23.62
CA GLY A 107 -2.07 -20.51 -23.91
C GLY A 107 -1.35 -21.36 -22.86
N THR A 108 -0.10 -21.75 -23.15
CA THR A 108 0.72 -22.57 -22.25
C THR A 108 1.60 -21.73 -21.32
N GLY A 109 1.82 -20.45 -21.64
CA GLY A 109 2.78 -19.60 -20.96
C GLY A 109 4.23 -20.12 -21.02
N ILE A 110 5.10 -19.49 -20.24
CA ILE A 110 6.50 -19.88 -20.04
C ILE A 110 6.61 -20.70 -18.75
N ALA A 111 7.25 -21.87 -18.82
CA ALA A 111 7.36 -22.84 -17.73
C ALA A 111 7.95 -22.27 -16.43
N ALA A 112 8.83 -21.27 -16.52
CA ALA A 112 9.41 -20.58 -15.36
C ALA A 112 8.37 -19.91 -14.43
N TYR A 113 7.14 -19.70 -14.91
CA TYR A 113 6.05 -19.08 -14.14
C TYR A 113 4.91 -20.08 -13.84
N ASP A 114 5.10 -21.38 -14.05
CA ASP A 114 4.05 -22.39 -13.83
C ASP A 114 3.66 -22.49 -12.34
N ASP A 115 4.62 -22.29 -11.44
CA ASP A 115 4.41 -22.38 -9.99
C ASP A 115 4.12 -21.02 -9.33
N LEU A 116 3.93 -19.95 -10.12
CA LEU A 116 3.65 -18.61 -9.60
C LEU A 116 2.13 -18.37 -9.52
N ALA A 117 1.64 -18.04 -8.32
CA ALA A 117 0.25 -17.71 -8.07
C ALA A 117 0.02 -16.19 -8.00
N ILE A 118 -1.10 -15.73 -8.55
CA ILE A 118 -1.61 -14.37 -8.35
C ILE A 118 -2.71 -14.42 -7.31
N ILE A 119 -2.54 -13.72 -6.20
CA ILE A 119 -3.47 -13.70 -5.07
C ILE A 119 -4.12 -12.32 -4.99
N TRP A 120 -5.45 -12.28 -5.02
CA TRP A 120 -6.21 -11.03 -4.83
C TRP A 120 -6.83 -10.99 -3.44
N LEU A 121 -6.45 -10.00 -2.63
CA LEU A 121 -7.00 -9.76 -1.30
C LEU A 121 -7.76 -8.43 -1.32
N SER A 122 -9.08 -8.49 -1.34
CA SER A 122 -9.95 -7.31 -1.31
C SER A 122 -10.65 -7.18 0.03
N TYR A 123 -10.56 -6.00 0.64
CA TYR A 123 -11.12 -5.71 1.94
C TYR A 123 -12.26 -4.68 1.85
N ASN A 124 -13.21 -4.77 2.80
CA ASN A 124 -14.18 -3.73 3.11
C ASN A 124 -15.07 -3.27 1.92
N VAL A 125 -15.65 -4.22 1.18
CA VAL A 125 -16.67 -3.93 0.14
C VAL A 125 -17.94 -3.31 0.73
N HIS A 126 -18.27 -3.66 1.98
CA HIS A 126 -19.25 -2.94 2.78
C HIS A 126 -18.50 -2.14 3.84
N GLY A 127 -18.72 -0.83 3.89
CA GLY A 127 -17.93 0.06 4.73
C GLY A 127 -18.07 -0.21 6.22
N ASN A 128 -19.25 -0.61 6.70
CA ASN A 128 -19.51 -0.93 8.10
C ASN A 128 -18.96 -2.30 8.56
N GLU A 129 -18.36 -3.10 7.66
CA GLU A 129 -17.56 -4.28 8.03
C GLU A 129 -16.13 -3.86 8.37
N ALA A 130 -15.99 -2.86 9.25
CA ALA A 130 -14.78 -2.03 9.40
C ALA A 130 -13.56 -2.74 10.01
N VAL A 131 -13.74 -3.93 10.62
CA VAL A 131 -12.60 -4.77 11.06
C VAL A 131 -11.69 -5.17 9.89
N CYS A 132 -12.21 -5.13 8.65
CA CYS A 132 -11.47 -5.46 7.44
C CYS A 132 -10.24 -4.57 7.22
N THR A 133 -10.33 -3.26 7.46
CA THR A 133 -9.19 -2.34 7.24
C THR A 133 -8.11 -2.52 8.31
N GLU A 134 -8.50 -2.83 9.55
CA GLU A 134 -7.56 -3.22 10.62
C GLU A 134 -6.81 -4.51 10.27
N ALA A 135 -7.50 -5.49 9.69
CA ALA A 135 -6.88 -6.70 9.19
C ALA A 135 -5.95 -6.41 7.99
N ALA A 136 -6.36 -5.53 7.06
CA ALA A 136 -5.54 -5.12 5.93
C ALA A 136 -4.22 -4.48 6.38
N LEU A 137 -4.25 -3.55 7.35
CA LEU A 137 -3.06 -2.94 7.95
C LEU A 137 -2.07 -4.00 8.48
N LYS A 138 -2.60 -5.00 9.19
CA LYS A 138 -1.79 -6.10 9.73
C LYS A 138 -1.19 -6.97 8.62
N VAL A 139 -1.96 -7.26 7.57
CA VAL A 139 -1.51 -8.07 6.43
C VAL A 139 -0.47 -7.33 5.60
N MET A 140 -0.68 -6.03 5.31
CA MET A 140 0.29 -5.18 4.63
C MET A 140 1.62 -5.15 5.38
N HIS A 141 1.60 -4.97 6.70
CA HIS A 141 2.82 -5.03 7.52
C HIS A 141 3.51 -6.39 7.43
N GLY A 142 2.75 -7.49 7.60
CA GLY A 142 3.32 -8.84 7.60
C GLY A 142 3.93 -9.23 6.25
N LEU A 143 3.27 -8.89 5.15
CA LEU A 143 3.81 -9.12 3.79
C LEU A 143 4.99 -8.21 3.48
N GLY A 144 4.95 -6.94 3.89
CA GLY A 144 6.08 -6.02 3.77
C GLY A 144 7.31 -6.52 4.54
N GLN A 145 7.12 -7.01 5.76
CA GLN A 145 8.20 -7.60 6.56
C GLN A 145 8.74 -8.88 5.92
N ALA A 146 7.86 -9.77 5.45
CA ALA A 146 8.28 -10.97 4.73
C ALA A 146 9.11 -10.65 3.47
N ALA A 147 8.77 -9.56 2.76
CA ALA A 147 9.53 -9.11 1.60
C ALA A 147 10.91 -8.56 1.97
N LEU A 148 11.03 -7.86 3.10
CA LEU A 148 12.32 -7.39 3.63
C LEU A 148 13.18 -8.54 4.16
N ASP A 149 12.56 -9.53 4.78
CA ASP A 149 13.23 -10.71 5.32
C ASP A 149 13.64 -11.70 4.21
N GLY A 150 13.13 -11.52 2.99
CA GLY A 150 13.43 -12.35 1.84
C GLY A 150 12.79 -13.73 1.93
N GLU A 151 11.57 -13.82 2.47
CA GLU A 151 10.85 -15.08 2.63
C GLU A 151 10.57 -15.75 1.27
N ASP A 152 11.07 -16.97 1.09
CA ASP A 152 11.06 -17.73 -0.18
C ASP A 152 9.66 -17.86 -0.81
N PHE A 153 8.59 -17.85 -0.02
CA PHE A 153 7.24 -18.00 -0.57
C PHE A 153 6.86 -16.82 -1.50
N LEU A 154 7.45 -15.64 -1.31
CA LEU A 154 7.19 -14.46 -2.15
C LEU A 154 7.77 -14.58 -3.56
N ASP A 155 8.69 -15.52 -3.81
CA ASP A 155 9.12 -15.86 -5.17
C ASP A 155 8.02 -16.61 -5.95
N HIS A 156 7.08 -17.24 -5.23
CA HIS A 156 5.99 -18.04 -5.82
C HIS A 156 4.64 -17.32 -5.82
N VAL A 157 4.54 -16.11 -5.26
CA VAL A 157 3.27 -15.38 -5.21
C VAL A 157 3.42 -13.91 -5.56
N VAL A 158 2.44 -13.36 -6.26
CA VAL A 158 2.21 -11.92 -6.35
C VAL A 158 0.89 -11.63 -5.66
N VAL A 159 0.94 -10.86 -4.58
CA VAL A 159 -0.25 -10.47 -3.81
C VAL A 159 -0.69 -9.09 -4.25
N LEU A 160 -1.94 -8.97 -4.72
CA LEU A 160 -2.62 -7.71 -5.00
C LEU A 160 -3.56 -7.44 -3.82
N LEU A 161 -3.24 -6.45 -2.99
CA LEU A 161 -4.00 -6.11 -1.81
C LEU A 161 -4.73 -4.78 -2.00
N ASP A 162 -6.05 -4.82 -1.96
CA ASP A 162 -6.93 -3.65 -1.93
C ASP A 162 -7.45 -3.45 -0.50
N PRO A 163 -6.95 -2.43 0.23
CA PRO A 163 -7.23 -2.32 1.65
C PRO A 163 -8.65 -1.82 1.94
N CYS A 164 -9.35 -1.21 0.98
CA CYS A 164 -10.68 -0.63 1.21
C CYS A 164 -11.44 -0.33 -0.10
N LEU A 165 -12.31 -1.27 -0.51
CA LEU A 165 -13.14 -1.12 -1.71
C LEU A 165 -14.24 -0.05 -1.59
N ASN A 166 -14.76 0.20 -0.38
CA ASN A 166 -15.84 1.18 -0.13
C ASN A 166 -15.42 2.26 0.88
N PRO A 167 -14.49 3.15 0.51
CA PRO A 167 -13.94 4.12 1.44
C PRO A 167 -14.97 5.17 1.89
N ASP A 168 -16.00 5.44 1.08
CA ASP A 168 -17.07 6.39 1.42
C ASP A 168 -18.02 5.83 2.49
N GLY A 169 -18.41 4.56 2.34
CA GLY A 169 -19.18 3.84 3.36
C GLY A 169 -18.35 3.60 4.62
N HIS A 170 -17.06 3.28 4.46
CA HIS A 170 -16.13 3.00 5.55
C HIS A 170 -16.01 4.19 6.49
N ASP A 171 -15.64 5.35 5.97
CA ASP A 171 -15.45 6.55 6.79
C ASP A 171 -16.75 7.02 7.43
N ARG A 172 -17.91 6.86 6.75
CA ARG A 172 -19.21 7.16 7.35
C ARG A 172 -19.45 6.36 8.63
N TYR A 173 -19.16 5.05 8.59
CA TYR A 173 -19.27 4.19 9.76
C TYR A 173 -18.17 4.46 10.79
N ALA A 174 -16.90 4.51 10.37
CA ALA A 174 -15.77 4.65 11.27
C ALA A 174 -15.82 5.97 12.05
N VAL A 175 -16.21 7.08 11.40
CA VAL A 175 -16.43 8.36 12.09
C VAL A 175 -17.54 8.24 13.13
N TRP A 176 -18.68 7.65 12.76
CA TRP A 176 -19.79 7.46 13.70
C TRP A 176 -19.38 6.56 14.87
N PHE A 177 -18.86 5.37 14.62
CA PHE A 177 -18.50 4.42 15.67
C PHE A 177 -17.48 5.04 16.64
N ASN A 178 -16.46 5.72 16.12
CA ASN A 178 -15.44 6.37 16.95
C ASN A 178 -16.00 7.51 17.83
N GLN A 179 -17.17 8.07 17.52
CA GLN A 179 -17.85 9.05 18.38
C GLN A 179 -18.67 8.42 19.51
N TYR A 180 -19.22 7.21 19.29
CA TYR A 180 -20.16 6.56 20.21
C TYR A 180 -19.56 5.36 20.97
N ALA A 181 -18.39 4.88 20.55
CA ALA A 181 -17.72 3.75 21.17
C ALA A 181 -17.46 3.99 22.66
N SER A 182 -17.83 3.00 23.45
CA SER A 182 -17.66 2.96 24.89
C SER A 182 -16.22 2.59 25.25
N ASN A 183 -15.73 3.09 26.38
CA ASN A 183 -14.48 2.63 26.97
C ASN A 183 -14.72 2.25 28.45
N PRO A 184 -14.68 0.95 28.83
CA PRO A 184 -14.36 -0.20 27.98
C PRO A 184 -15.46 -0.53 26.94
N PRO A 185 -15.17 -1.34 25.90
CA PRO A 185 -16.14 -1.77 24.90
C PRO A 185 -17.38 -2.41 25.53
N ASN A 186 -18.57 -2.16 24.96
CA ASN A 186 -19.83 -2.67 25.48
C ASN A 186 -20.29 -3.87 24.66
N SER A 187 -20.45 -5.03 25.30
CA SER A 187 -20.90 -6.26 24.61
C SER A 187 -22.42 -6.35 24.42
N ASP A 188 -23.22 -5.43 24.98
CA ASP A 188 -24.67 -5.43 24.81
C ASP A 188 -25.01 -5.00 23.37
N PRO A 189 -25.65 -5.85 22.55
CA PRO A 189 -26.01 -5.51 21.17
C PRO A 189 -27.02 -4.36 21.06
N ASN A 190 -27.67 -3.95 22.15
CA ASN A 190 -28.56 -2.77 22.17
C ASN A 190 -27.83 -1.47 22.51
N ALA A 191 -26.52 -1.49 22.76
CA ALA A 191 -25.75 -0.27 22.96
C ALA A 191 -25.67 0.53 21.67
N LEU A 192 -25.64 1.86 21.80
CA LEU A 192 -25.66 2.77 20.65
C LEU A 192 -24.54 2.49 19.64
N GLU A 193 -23.35 2.06 20.09
CA GLU A 193 -22.22 1.69 19.22
C GLU A 193 -22.48 0.51 18.26
N HIS A 194 -23.55 -0.27 18.47
CA HIS A 194 -23.94 -1.39 17.61
C HIS A 194 -25.13 -1.08 16.68
N ASP A 195 -25.72 0.12 16.78
CA ASP A 195 -26.91 0.52 16.01
C ASP A 195 -26.63 1.81 15.22
N GLU A 196 -25.94 1.67 14.09
CA GLU A 196 -25.59 2.82 13.24
C GLU A 196 -26.83 3.51 12.63
N PRO A 197 -26.86 4.85 12.56
CA PRO A 197 -27.97 5.58 11.96
C PRO A 197 -28.01 5.39 10.44
N TRP A 198 -29.19 5.61 9.85
CA TRP A 198 -29.33 5.68 8.40
C TRP A 198 -28.97 7.09 7.86
N PRO A 199 -28.24 7.20 6.73
CA PRO A 199 -27.61 6.12 5.97
C PRO A 199 -26.39 5.56 6.72
N GLY A 200 -26.30 4.23 6.80
CA GLY A 200 -25.17 3.54 7.42
C GLY A 200 -23.97 3.41 6.48
N GLY A 201 -22.91 2.75 6.95
CA GLY A 201 -21.68 2.54 6.18
C GLY A 201 -21.71 1.37 5.21
N ARG A 202 -22.71 0.48 5.27
CA ARG A 202 -22.79 -0.68 4.37
C ARG A 202 -22.66 -0.31 2.89
N PRO A 203 -23.51 0.58 2.33
CA PRO A 203 -23.46 0.88 0.91
C PRO A 203 -22.45 2.00 0.58
N ASN A 204 -22.20 2.20 -0.72
CA ASN A 204 -21.39 3.32 -1.20
C ASN A 204 -22.11 4.67 -1.04
N HIS A 205 -21.49 5.75 -1.57
CA HIS A 205 -22.07 7.09 -1.62
C HIS A 205 -23.52 7.14 -2.14
N TYR A 206 -23.86 6.34 -3.16
CA TYR A 206 -25.19 6.32 -3.78
C TYR A 206 -26.15 5.31 -3.16
N LEU A 207 -25.80 4.75 -2.00
CA LEU A 207 -26.59 3.74 -1.31
C LEU A 207 -26.74 2.41 -2.09
N PHE A 208 -25.82 2.14 -3.03
CA PHE A 208 -25.71 0.84 -3.67
C PHE A 208 -24.88 -0.13 -2.82
N ASP A 209 -25.33 -1.37 -2.76
CA ASP A 209 -24.55 -2.48 -2.22
C ASP A 209 -23.53 -2.93 -3.28
N LEU A 210 -22.25 -2.60 -3.07
CA LEU A 210 -21.18 -2.89 -4.03
C LEU A 210 -20.98 -4.39 -4.29
N ASN A 211 -21.38 -5.26 -3.36
CA ASN A 211 -21.33 -6.71 -3.54
C ASN A 211 -22.58 -7.27 -4.24
N ARG A 212 -23.44 -6.40 -4.77
CA ARG A 212 -24.58 -6.72 -5.64
C ARG A 212 -24.57 -5.93 -6.96
N ASP A 213 -23.56 -5.08 -7.16
CA ASP A 213 -23.41 -4.23 -8.34
C ASP A 213 -22.48 -4.83 -9.41
N TRP A 214 -22.15 -6.11 -9.27
CA TRP A 214 -21.37 -6.84 -10.26
C TRP A 214 -22.30 -7.31 -11.37
N ALA A 215 -21.95 -7.00 -12.62
CA ALA A 215 -22.58 -7.67 -13.74
C ALA A 215 -22.14 -9.14 -13.72
N TRP A 216 -23.10 -10.06 -13.53
CA TRP A 216 -22.96 -11.53 -13.55
C TRP A 216 -22.41 -12.15 -12.24
N GLN A 217 -23.34 -12.61 -11.38
CA GLN A 217 -23.14 -13.62 -10.33
C GLN A 217 -23.67 -14.98 -10.81
#